data_AF-E9I6K2-F1
#
_entry.id   AF-E9I6K2-F1
#
_cell.length_a   1.000
_cell.length_b   1.000
_cell.length_c   1.000
_cell.angle_alpha   90.00
_cell.angle_beta   90.00
_cell.angle_gamma   90.00
#
_symmetry.space_group_name_H-M   'P 1'
#
loop_
_entity.id
_entity.type
_entity.pdbx_description
1 polymer ?
#
loop_
_entity_poly.entity_id
_entity_poly.type
_entity_poly.pdbx_seq_one_letter_code
_entity_poly.pdbx_strand_id
1 'polypeptide(L)' 'RRVAVKMLKSNHSREELHDLLSEFSLLKEVDHPNVIRLLGACTSRDGPLCIIMEYAQYGSL' A
#
# COMPACT_ATOMS: atom_id res chain seq x y z
N ARG A 1 -11.83 -13.00 -2.62
CA ARG A 1 -10.74 -12.37 -3.43
C ARG A 1 -9.58 -12.11 -2.49
N ARG A 2 -8.34 -12.51 -2.83
CA ARG A 2 -7.13 -12.23 -2.02
C ARG A 2 -6.57 -10.85 -2.38
N VAL A 3 -5.98 -10.16 -1.40
CA VAL A 3 -5.35 -8.83 -1.54
C VAL A 3 -4.06 -8.79 -0.73
N ALA A 4 -3.15 -7.91 -1.10
CA ALA A 4 -1.97 -7.58 -0.30
C ALA A 4 -2.26 -6.31 0.50
N VAL A 5 -1.83 -6.26 1.76
CA VAL A 5 -1.97 -5.09 2.62
C VAL A 5 -0.59 -4.69 3.11
N LYS A 6 -0.15 -3.47 2.80
CA LYS A 6 1.08 -2.89 3.34
C LYS A 6 0.69 -1.94 4.46
N MET A 7 1.22 -2.20 5.65
CA MET A 7 0.91 -1.48 6.89
C MET A 7 2.22 -1.13 7.60
N LEU A 8 2.24 0.01 8.27
CA LEU A 8 3.36 0.41 9.12
C LEU A 8 3.45 -0.48 10.37
N LYS A 9 4.66 -0.69 10.86
CA LYS A 9 4.87 -1.31 12.17
C LYS A 9 4.42 -0.35 13.28
N SER A 10 4.17 -0.90 14.47
CA SER A 10 3.74 -0.12 15.64
C SER A 10 4.76 0.95 16.05
N ASN A 11 6.04 0.75 15.77
CA ASN A 11 7.16 1.64 16.11
C ASN A 11 7.76 2.33 14.88
N HIS A 12 6.95 2.63 13.87
CA HIS A 12 7.44 3.23 12.64
C HIS A 12 8.03 4.62 12.84
N SER A 13 8.99 4.99 11.99
CA SER A 13 9.54 6.34 11.94
C SER A 13 8.67 7.28 11.09
N ARG A 14 8.90 8.60 11.17
CA ARG A 14 8.19 9.57 10.31
C ARG A 14 8.54 9.37 8.84
N GLU A 15 9.75 8.93 8.55
CA GLU A 15 10.24 8.60 7.21
C GLU A 15 9.47 7.41 6.65
N GLU A 16 9.29 6.32 7.41
CA GLU A 16 8.49 5.16 6.96
C GLU A 16 7.04 5.53 6.67
N LEU A 17 6.46 6.44 7.47
CA LEU A 17 5.13 7.01 7.21
C LEU A 17 5.10 7.78 5.89
N HIS A 18 6.07 8.67 5.66
CA HIS A 18 6.17 9.45 4.44
C HIS A 18 6.35 8.53 3.23
N ASP A 19 7.21 7.52 3.31
CA ASP A 19 7.44 6.54 2.25
C ASP A 19 6.16 5.81 1.86
N LEU A 20 5.35 5.37 2.84
CA LEU A 20 4.07 4.71 2.55
C LEU A 20 3.06 5.67 1.87
N LEU A 21 3.04 6.94 2.25
CA LEU A 21 2.18 7.95 1.63
C LEU A 21 2.65 8.30 0.20
N SER A 22 3.96 8.34 -0.03
CA SER A 22 4.55 8.51 -1.36
C SER A 22 4.19 7.33 -2.26
N GLU A 23 4.31 6.09 -1.78
CA GLU A 23 3.89 4.90 -2.52
C GLU A 23 2.41 4.91 -2.87
N PHE A 24 1.54 5.28 -1.92
CA PHE A 24 0.11 5.45 -2.16
C PHE A 24 -0.14 6.43 -3.31
N SER A 25 0.53 7.59 -3.26
CA SER A 25 0.35 8.66 -4.24
C SER A 25 0.82 8.23 -5.63
N LEU A 26 1.93 7.50 -5.72
CA LEU A 26 2.44 6.96 -6.97
C LEU A 26 1.48 5.90 -7.55
N LEU A 27 1.07 4.91 -6.75
CA LEU A 27 0.22 3.83 -7.23
C LEU A 27 -1.21 4.27 -7.57
N LYS A 28 -1.67 5.40 -7.03
CA LYS A 28 -2.96 5.99 -7.36
C LYS A 28 -3.02 6.51 -8.81
N GLU A 29 -1.90 6.98 -9.34
CA GLU A 29 -1.82 7.58 -10.68
C GLU A 29 -1.47 6.57 -11.78
N VAL A 30 -1.23 5.30 -11.44
CA VAL A 30 -0.78 4.27 -12.37
C VAL A 30 -1.87 3.21 -12.60
N ASP A 31 -2.21 2.99 -13.87
CA ASP A 31 -3.08 1.90 -14.31
C ASP A 31 -2.46 1.21 -15.54
N HIS A 32 -1.84 0.04 -15.34
CA HIS A 32 -1.16 -0.70 -16.39
C HIS A 32 -1.16 -2.22 -16.07
N PRO A 33 -1.34 -3.12 -17.05
CA PRO A 33 -1.42 -4.57 -16.81
C PRO A 33 -0.18 -5.22 -16.18
N ASN A 34 0.97 -4.53 -16.19
CA ASN A 34 2.22 -5.00 -15.60
C ASN A 34 2.64 -4.26 -14.32
N VAL A 35 1.76 -3.44 -13.75
CA VAL A 35 2.00 -2.76 -12.46
C VAL A 35 0.94 -3.21 -11.47
N ILE A 36 1.34 -3.49 -10.24
CA ILE A 36 0.41 -3.85 -9.17
C ILE A 36 -0.55 -2.68 -8.94
N ARG A 37 -1.85 -2.93 -9.07
CA ARG A 37 -2.85 -1.88 -8.92
C ARG A 37 -3.17 -1.61 -7.46
N LEU A 38 -3.32 -0.34 -7.13
CA LEU A 38 -3.91 0.11 -5.87
C LEU A 38 -5.42 -0.21 -5.87
N LEU A 39 -5.90 -0.81 -4.79
CA LEU A 39 -7.32 -1.13 -4.60
C LEU A 39 -7.99 -0.16 -3.62
N GLY A 40 -7.23 0.41 -2.69
CA GLY A 40 -7.72 1.36 -1.69
C GLY A 40 -6.71 1.61 -0.57
N ALA A 41 -7.12 2.36 0.45
CA ALA A 41 -6.32 2.62 1.63
C ALA A 41 -7.21 2.82 2.87
N CYS A 42 -6.68 2.53 4.05
CA CYS A 42 -7.26 2.89 5.33
C CYS A 42 -6.54 4.13 5.87
N THR A 43 -7.23 5.26 5.98
CA THR A 43 -6.65 6.57 6.36
C THR A 43 -7.35 7.19 7.58
N SER A 44 -8.11 6.40 8.33
CA SER A 44 -8.81 6.85 9.53
C SER A 44 -7.83 7.36 10.57
N ARG A 45 -8.14 8.51 11.21
CA ARG A 45 -7.30 9.15 12.25
C ARG A 45 -6.93 8.20 13.39
N ASP A 46 -7.86 7.34 13.79
CA ASP A 46 -7.70 6.43 14.93
C ASP A 46 -7.40 4.97 14.51
N GLY A 47 -7.09 4.76 13.22
CA GLY A 47 -6.84 3.44 12.64
C GLY A 47 -5.41 3.27 12.14
N PRO A 48 -4.97 2.02 11.88
CA PRO A 48 -3.68 1.78 11.26
C PRO A 48 -3.69 2.30 9.82
N LEU A 49 -2.69 3.10 9.46
CA LEU A 49 -2.48 3.50 8.07
C LEU A 49 -2.04 2.27 7.27
N CYS A 50 -2.80 1.93 6.23
CA CYS A 50 -2.42 0.88 5.30
C CYS A 50 -2.92 1.14 3.89
N ILE A 51 -2.25 0.54 2.92
CA ILE A 51 -2.68 0.49 1.52
C ILE A 51 -3.04 -0.93 1.13
N ILE A 52 -4.08 -1.07 0.33
CA ILE A 52 -4.63 -2.33 -0.15
C ILE A 52 -4.30 -2.43 -1.64
N MET A 53 -3.66 -3.52 -2.05
CA MET A 53 -3.13 -3.70 -3.38
C MET A 53 -3.48 -5.10 -3.93
N GLU A 54 -3.30 -5.28 -5.23
CA GLU A 54 -3.41 -6.60 -5.84
C GLU A 54 -2.40 -7.58 -5.25
N TYR A 55 -2.85 -8.82 -5.03
CA TYR A 55 -2.01 -9.88 -4.50
C TYR A 55 -1.33 -10.65 -5.64
N ALA A 56 0.00 -10.57 -5.70
CA ALA A 56 0.81 -11.39 -6.59
C ALA A 56 0.96 -12.81 -6.03
N GLN A 57 0.25 -13.78 -6.62
CA GLN A 57 0.15 -15.15 -6.09
C GLN A 57 1.50 -15.87 -5.94
N TYR A 58 2.47 -15.55 -6.79
CA TYR A 58 3.77 -16.23 -6.84
C TYR A 58 4.89 -15.42 -6.17
N GLY A 59 4.56 -14.31 -5.49
CA GLY A 59 5.55 -13.47 -4.83
C GLY A 59 6.40 -12.65 -5.81
N SER A 60 7.60 -12.27 -5.38
CA SER A 60 8.59 -11.57 -6.20
C SER A 60 9.19 -12.50 -7.26
N LEU A 61 9.60 -11.91 -8.38
CA LEU A 61 10.43 -12.58 -9.40
C LEU A 61 11.85 -12.83 -8.89
#